data_AF-A0A1X4HZ14-F1
#
_entry.id   AF-A0A1X4HZ14-F1
#
_cell.length_a   1.000
_cell.length_b   1.000
_cell.length_c   1.000
_cell.angle_alpha   90.00
_cell.angle_beta   90.00
_cell.angle_gamma   90.00
#
_symmetry.space_group_name_H-M   'P 1'
#
loop_
_entity.id
_entity.type
_entity.pdbx_description
1 polymer ?
#
loop_
_entity_poly.entity_id
_entity_poly.type
_entity_poly.pdbx_seq_one_letter_code
_entity_poly.pdbx_strand_id
1 'polypeptide(L)'
;MSRSTPEHSELTAVLDRAAAGGRITPEEALDLYRDAPLHALGAAADAVRRRRYAGTEHIATYIIERNINYTNVCVTACRFCAFYAAPKDTARGWTRDLDDILRRCAETVELGGTQIMFQGGHHPDYGVEYYERHFAAIKKEFPQLVIHSLGASEVEHMARISEVGVEEAITRIHAAGLDSFAGAGAELLPARPRKAIA
;
A
#
# COMPACT_ATOMS: atom_id res chain seq x y z
N MET A 1 35.12 -0.44 6.92
CA MET A 1 35.70 0.92 6.94
C MET A 1 34.90 1.74 7.93
N SER A 2 35.56 2.22 8.99
CA SER A 2 34.92 3.08 10.00
C SER A 2 34.62 4.43 9.34
N ARG A 3 33.34 4.73 9.06
CA ARG A 3 32.94 6.09 8.69
C ARG A 3 32.95 6.93 9.98
N SER A 4 33.55 8.12 9.92
CA SER A 4 33.44 9.11 10.98
C SER A 4 32.00 9.57 11.13
N THR A 5 31.55 9.77 12.37
CA THR A 5 30.26 10.41 12.64
C THR A 5 30.27 11.82 12.04
N PRO A 6 29.24 12.21 11.26
CA PRO A 6 29.17 13.54 10.68
C PRO A 6 29.11 14.60 11.76
N GLU A 7 29.70 15.76 11.48
CA GLU A 7 29.64 16.88 12.42
C GLU A 7 28.22 17.46 12.45
N HIS A 8 27.82 18.05 13.58
CA HIS A 8 26.50 18.68 13.72
C HIS A 8 26.26 19.80 12.69
N SER A 9 27.32 20.48 12.24
CA SER A 9 27.29 21.51 11.19
C SER A 9 26.89 20.92 9.82
N GLU A 10 27.39 19.72 9.49
CA GLU A 10 27.07 19.00 8.26
C GLU A 10 25.60 18.56 8.24
N LEU A 11 25.11 18.00 9.36
CA LEU A 11 23.69 17.63 9.49
C LEU A 11 22.76 18.83 9.37
N THR A 12 23.13 19.97 9.97
CA THR A 12 22.35 21.21 9.88
C THR A 12 22.25 21.67 8.42
N ALA A 13 23.35 21.67 7.67
CA ALA A 13 23.34 22.05 6.26
C ALA A 13 22.44 21.14 5.40
N VAL A 14 22.43 19.83 5.68
CA VAL A 14 21.52 18.88 5.01
C VAL A 14 20.06 19.17 5.36
N LEU A 15 19.75 19.40 6.64
CA LEU A 15 18.40 19.72 7.10
C LEU A 15 17.87 21.02 6.49
N ASP A 16 18.69 22.08 6.47
CA ASP A 16 18.33 23.38 5.89
C ASP A 16 18.07 23.25 4.39
N ARG A 17 18.94 22.51 3.68
CA ARG A 17 18.75 22.24 2.24
C ARG A 17 17.47 21.46 1.99
N ALA A 18 17.20 20.42 2.79
CA ALA A 18 15.98 19.63 2.69
C ALA A 18 14.74 20.50 2.94
N ALA A 19 14.75 21.32 3.99
CA ALA A 19 13.67 22.26 4.34
C ALA A 19 13.37 23.25 3.20
N ALA A 20 14.39 23.70 2.46
CA ALA A 20 14.24 24.55 1.28
C ALA A 20 13.72 23.81 0.03
N GLY A 21 13.51 22.48 0.11
CA GLY A 21 13.04 21.63 -0.99
C GLY A 21 14.17 21.01 -1.82
N GLY A 22 15.42 21.09 -1.37
CA GLY A 22 16.56 20.44 -2.00
C GLY A 22 16.57 18.93 -1.77
N ARG A 23 17.17 18.18 -2.71
CA ARG A 23 17.33 16.73 -2.62
C ARG A 23 18.43 16.37 -1.61
N ILE A 24 18.23 15.27 -0.89
CA ILE A 24 19.27 14.61 -0.07
C ILE A 24 19.76 13.35 -0.78
N THR A 25 21.02 12.98 -0.55
CA THR A 25 21.60 11.72 -1.06
C THR A 25 21.26 10.54 -0.14
N PRO A 26 21.41 9.28 -0.61
CA PRO A 26 21.27 8.11 0.25
C PRO A 26 22.22 8.11 1.46
N GLU A 27 23.44 8.62 1.29
CA GLU A 27 24.43 8.74 2.37
C GLU A 27 23.95 9.73 3.43
N GLU A 28 23.51 10.91 3.00
CA GLU A 28 22.97 11.94 3.91
C GLU A 28 21.71 11.46 4.63
N ALA A 29 20.83 10.72 3.94
CA ALA A 29 19.65 10.12 4.57
C ALA A 29 20.02 9.12 5.67
N LEU A 30 21.09 8.33 5.47
CA LEU A 30 21.60 7.40 6.48
C LEU A 30 22.18 8.14 7.69
N ASP A 31 22.93 9.21 7.43
CA ASP A 31 23.52 10.06 8.47
C ASP A 31 22.42 10.74 9.31
N LEU A 32 21.40 11.31 8.65
CA LEU A 32 20.22 11.86 9.33
C LEU A 32 19.49 10.81 10.17
N TYR A 33 19.30 9.59 9.64
CA TYR A 33 18.60 8.51 10.35
C TYR A 33 19.32 8.10 11.65
N ARG A 34 20.66 8.16 11.67
CA ARG A 34 21.48 7.74 12.81
C ARG A 34 21.66 8.84 13.84
N ASP A 35 21.90 10.05 13.38
CA ASP A 35 22.54 11.08 14.20
C ASP A 35 21.75 12.40 14.29
N ALA A 36 20.69 12.60 13.49
CA ALA A 36 19.93 13.85 13.54
C ALA A 36 19.13 13.98 14.86
N PRO A 37 19.19 15.14 15.54
CA PRO A 37 18.30 15.42 16.66
C PRO A 37 16.84 15.38 16.20
N LEU A 38 16.00 14.60 16.89
CA LEU A 38 14.60 14.36 16.52
C LEU A 38 13.81 15.65 16.25
N HIS A 39 13.96 16.67 17.10
CA HIS A 39 13.26 17.94 16.93
C HIS A 39 13.74 18.73 15.71
N ALA A 40 15.03 18.70 15.40
CA ALA A 40 15.57 19.36 14.21
C ALA A 40 15.09 18.65 12.93
N LEU A 41 15.08 17.32 12.92
CA LEU A 41 14.52 16.52 11.84
C LEU A 41 13.03 16.79 11.64
N GLY A 42 12.26 16.85 12.73
CA GLY A 42 10.83 17.17 12.71
C GLY A 42 10.55 18.57 12.17
N ALA A 43 11.33 19.58 12.58
CA ALA A 43 11.20 20.94 12.09
C ALA A 43 11.49 21.05 10.58
N ALA A 44 12.55 20.40 10.10
CA ALA A 44 12.86 20.36 8.66
C ALA A 44 11.76 19.64 7.86
N ALA A 45 11.25 18.51 8.36
CA ALA A 45 10.16 17.79 7.73
C ALA A 45 8.86 18.63 7.68
N ASP A 46 8.54 19.35 8.76
CA ASP A 46 7.39 20.26 8.81
C ASP A 46 7.53 21.43 7.82
N ALA A 47 8.74 21.98 7.69
CA ALA A 47 9.02 23.02 6.69
C ALA A 47 8.78 22.52 5.26
N VAL A 48 9.24 21.30 4.93
CA VAL A 48 8.95 20.66 3.62
C VAL A 48 7.45 20.49 3.41
N ARG A 49 6.74 19.97 4.42
CA ARG A 49 5.29 19.78 4.39
C ARG A 49 4.55 21.11 4.14
N ARG A 50 4.89 22.16 4.89
CA ARG A 50 4.30 23.50 4.74
C ARG A 50 4.55 24.08 3.36
N ARG A 51 5.77 23.96 2.84
CA ARG A 51 6.11 24.41 1.49
C ARG A 51 5.29 23.68 0.42
N ARG A 52 5.11 22.37 0.56
CA ARG A 52 4.33 21.55 -0.39
C ARG A 52 2.85 21.94 -0.41
N TYR A 53 2.29 22.29 0.74
CA TYR A 53 0.87 22.64 0.91
C TYR A 53 0.67 24.12 1.21
N ALA A 54 1.50 25.00 0.67
CA ALA A 54 1.42 26.43 0.96
C ALA A 54 0.02 26.99 0.62
N GLY A 55 -0.60 27.67 1.57
CA GLY A 55 -1.98 28.17 1.49
C GLY A 55 -3.02 27.23 2.09
N THR A 56 -2.70 25.94 2.25
CA THR A 56 -3.57 24.92 2.85
C THR A 56 -2.87 24.09 3.92
N GLU A 57 -1.70 24.53 4.40
CA GLU A 57 -0.84 23.73 5.27
C GLU A 57 -1.42 23.49 6.66
N HIS A 58 -2.47 24.23 7.03
CA HIS A 58 -3.24 24.08 8.26
C HIS A 58 -4.38 23.04 8.12
N ILE A 59 -4.63 22.55 6.90
CA ILE A 59 -5.66 21.56 6.59
C ILE A 59 -5.03 20.16 6.61
N ALA A 60 -5.58 19.28 7.43
CA ALA A 60 -5.33 17.84 7.35
C ALA A 60 -6.51 17.18 6.64
N THR A 61 -6.24 16.46 5.55
CA THR A 61 -7.27 15.73 4.79
C THR A 61 -7.43 14.32 5.33
N TYR A 62 -8.64 13.78 5.23
CA TYR A 62 -8.95 12.40 5.55
C TYR A 62 -9.94 11.85 4.52
N ILE A 63 -10.06 10.53 4.47
CA ILE A 63 -11.09 9.82 3.70
C ILE A 63 -11.80 8.82 4.61
N ILE A 64 -13.08 8.56 4.32
CA ILE A 64 -13.82 7.46 4.93
C ILE A 64 -13.71 6.28 3.97
N GLU A 65 -12.92 5.29 4.37
CA GLU A 65 -12.60 4.09 3.60
C GLU A 65 -12.99 2.85 4.39
N ARG A 66 -13.32 1.76 3.67
CA ARG A 66 -13.37 0.43 4.27
C ARG A 66 -12.38 -0.53 3.60
N ASN A 67 -11.60 -1.21 4.43
CA ASN A 67 -10.87 -2.40 4.03
C ASN A 67 -11.83 -3.60 3.96
N ILE A 68 -11.95 -4.20 2.77
CA ILE A 68 -12.73 -5.40 2.51
C ILE A 68 -11.74 -6.53 2.27
N ASN A 69 -11.55 -7.34 3.32
CA ASN A 69 -10.73 -8.53 3.18
C ASN A 69 -11.53 -9.66 2.51
N TYR A 70 -11.17 -10.03 1.28
CA TYR A 70 -11.94 -11.02 0.49
C TYR A 70 -11.56 -12.47 0.79
N THR A 71 -10.32 -12.72 1.19
CA THR A 71 -9.85 -14.03 1.67
C THR A 71 -8.62 -13.85 2.55
N ASN A 72 -8.40 -14.76 3.49
CA ASN A 72 -7.14 -14.87 4.22
C ASN A 72 -6.24 -16.02 3.74
N VAL A 73 -6.67 -16.77 2.73
CA VAL A 73 -5.90 -17.85 2.10
C VAL A 73 -4.79 -17.24 1.25
N CYS A 74 -3.54 -17.62 1.50
CA CYS A 74 -2.39 -17.06 0.79
C CYS A 74 -1.35 -18.15 0.45
N VAL A 75 -0.48 -17.93 -0.52
CA VAL A 75 0.67 -18.85 -0.77
C VAL A 75 2.00 -18.31 -0.26
N THR A 76 2.03 -17.05 0.19
CA THR A 76 3.28 -16.33 0.50
C THR A 76 3.83 -16.64 1.90
N ALA A 77 2.95 -16.80 2.90
CA ALA A 77 3.34 -17.14 4.28
C ALA A 77 4.33 -16.19 4.98
N CYS A 78 4.21 -14.87 4.76
CA CYS A 78 5.06 -13.85 5.40
C CYS A 78 5.12 -14.04 6.94
N ARG A 79 6.33 -14.05 7.51
CA ARG A 79 6.58 -14.35 8.94
C ARG A 79 5.98 -13.37 9.92
N PHE A 80 5.68 -12.15 9.47
CA PHE A 80 5.10 -11.07 10.27
C PHE A 80 3.58 -10.95 10.06
N CYS A 81 2.98 -11.71 9.15
CA CYS A 81 1.57 -11.59 8.80
C CYS A 81 0.71 -12.48 9.70
N ALA A 82 -0.03 -11.86 10.62
CA ALA A 82 -1.00 -12.56 11.48
C ALA A 82 -2.30 -12.95 10.74
N PHE A 83 -2.55 -12.38 9.56
CA PHE A 83 -3.80 -12.57 8.82
C PHE A 83 -3.86 -13.92 8.09
N TYR A 84 -2.71 -14.43 7.64
CA TYR A 84 -2.58 -15.57 6.74
C TYR A 84 -3.10 -16.91 7.29
N ALA A 85 -3.82 -17.66 6.45
CA ALA A 85 -4.08 -19.09 6.56
C ALA A 85 -3.56 -19.85 5.32
N ALA A 86 -2.91 -20.99 5.54
CA ALA A 86 -2.39 -21.82 4.44
C ALA A 86 -3.54 -22.38 3.58
N PRO A 87 -3.34 -22.63 2.26
CA PRO A 87 -4.42 -23.08 1.38
C PRO A 87 -5.12 -24.36 1.80
N LYS A 88 -4.45 -25.22 2.58
CA LYS A 88 -5.01 -26.48 3.11
C LYS A 88 -5.54 -26.36 4.55
N ASP A 89 -5.39 -25.20 5.17
CA ASP A 89 -5.88 -24.93 6.53
C ASP A 89 -7.35 -24.49 6.46
N THR A 90 -8.25 -25.45 6.28
CA THR A 90 -9.70 -25.19 6.17
C THR A 90 -10.34 -24.77 7.50
N ALA A 91 -9.63 -24.91 8.62
CA ALA A 91 -10.12 -24.45 9.92
C ALA A 91 -9.92 -22.94 10.09
N ARG A 92 -8.85 -22.36 9.53
CA ARG A 92 -8.55 -20.92 9.60
C ARG A 92 -8.81 -20.17 8.30
N GLY A 93 -8.77 -20.86 7.16
CA GLY A 93 -8.96 -20.31 5.83
C GLY A 93 -10.42 -19.98 5.54
N TRP A 94 -10.66 -18.81 4.96
CA TRP A 94 -11.98 -18.37 4.54
C TRP A 94 -11.91 -17.47 3.31
N THR A 95 -13.00 -17.43 2.56
CA THR A 95 -13.25 -16.48 1.46
C THR A 95 -14.66 -15.93 1.61
N ARG A 96 -14.84 -14.63 1.30
CA ARG A 96 -16.15 -13.99 1.19
C ARG A 96 -16.73 -14.21 -0.20
N ASP A 97 -18.03 -14.48 -0.24
CA ASP A 97 -18.78 -14.41 -1.49
C ASP A 97 -19.00 -12.96 -1.94
N LEU A 98 -19.47 -12.81 -3.17
CA LEU A 98 -19.71 -11.50 -3.78
C LEU A 98 -20.82 -10.74 -3.06
N ASP A 99 -21.86 -11.42 -2.58
CA ASP A 99 -22.99 -10.79 -1.89
C ASP A 99 -22.54 -10.13 -0.58
N ASP A 100 -21.68 -10.79 0.21
CA ASP A 100 -21.09 -10.22 1.41
C ASP A 100 -20.17 -9.03 1.09
N ILE A 101 -19.42 -9.10 -0.02
CA ILE A 101 -18.58 -8.00 -0.49
C ILE A 101 -19.44 -6.77 -0.85
N LEU A 102 -20.51 -6.97 -1.63
CA LEU A 102 -21.42 -5.90 -2.05
C LEU A 102 -22.18 -5.30 -0.86
N ARG A 103 -22.64 -6.13 0.09
CA ARG A 103 -23.24 -5.65 1.34
C ARG A 103 -22.30 -4.72 2.11
N ARG A 104 -21.00 -5.05 2.16
CA ARG A 104 -20.00 -4.21 2.82
C ARG A 104 -19.75 -2.91 2.10
N CYS A 105 -19.81 -2.90 0.76
CA CYS A 105 -19.78 -1.68 -0.04
C CYS A 105 -21.00 -0.80 0.24
N ALA A 106 -22.20 -1.39 0.33
CA ALA A 106 -23.43 -0.66 0.69
C ALA A 106 -23.29 0.03 2.05
N GLU A 107 -22.88 -0.72 3.08
CA GLU A 107 -22.62 -0.17 4.42
C GLU A 107 -21.55 0.94 4.40
N THR A 108 -20.51 0.83 3.56
CA THR A 108 -19.51 1.90 3.40
C THR A 108 -20.15 3.16 2.85
N VAL A 109 -20.97 3.05 1.81
CA VAL A 109 -21.68 4.20 1.22
C VAL A 109 -22.66 4.80 2.22
N GLU A 110 -23.40 3.99 2.98
CA GLU A 110 -24.32 4.44 4.03
C GLU A 110 -23.62 5.27 5.11
N LEU A 111 -22.36 4.95 5.42
CA LEU A 111 -21.51 5.69 6.37
C LEU A 111 -20.83 6.93 5.75
N GLY A 112 -21.13 7.27 4.49
CA GLY A 112 -20.51 8.37 3.77
C GLY A 112 -19.10 8.07 3.25
N GLY A 113 -18.74 6.78 3.16
CA GLY A 113 -17.48 6.33 2.60
C GLY A 113 -17.41 6.50 1.09
N THR A 114 -16.24 6.91 0.60
CA THR A 114 -15.99 7.18 -0.83
C THR A 114 -14.98 6.21 -1.44
N GLN A 115 -14.36 5.36 -0.63
CA GLN A 115 -13.30 4.45 -1.07
C GLN A 115 -13.43 3.09 -0.40
N ILE A 116 -13.06 2.04 -1.13
CA ILE A 116 -12.83 0.72 -0.60
C ILE A 116 -11.42 0.24 -0.95
N MET A 117 -10.88 -0.58 -0.06
CA MET A 117 -9.63 -1.29 -0.25
C MET A 117 -9.90 -2.79 -0.23
N PHE A 118 -9.88 -3.40 -1.41
CA PHE A 118 -10.08 -4.82 -1.64
C PHE A 118 -8.74 -5.53 -1.49
N GLN A 119 -8.55 -6.18 -0.33
CA GLN A 119 -7.26 -6.79 0.05
C GLN A 119 -7.44 -8.23 0.47
N GLY A 120 -6.43 -9.07 0.23
CA GLY A 120 -6.53 -10.45 0.66
C GLY A 120 -5.23 -11.20 0.55
N GLY A 121 -5.29 -12.50 0.78
CA GLY A 121 -4.16 -13.37 0.49
C GLY A 121 -4.01 -13.62 -1.01
N HIS A 122 -2.79 -14.01 -1.39
CA HIS A 122 -2.46 -14.56 -2.71
C HIS A 122 -3.09 -15.96 -2.86
N HIS A 123 -4.38 -16.00 -3.12
CA HIS A 123 -5.16 -17.24 -3.24
C HIS A 123 -4.76 -18.02 -4.50
N PRO A 124 -4.44 -19.33 -4.42
CA PRO A 124 -3.89 -20.11 -5.54
C PRO A 124 -4.81 -20.20 -6.78
N ASP A 125 -6.08 -19.83 -6.64
CA ASP A 125 -7.11 -19.95 -7.67
C ASP A 125 -7.65 -18.58 -8.16
N TYR A 126 -7.18 -17.46 -7.57
CA TYR A 126 -7.73 -16.14 -7.91
C TYR A 126 -6.83 -15.42 -8.92
N GLY A 127 -7.10 -15.72 -10.19
CA GLY A 127 -6.59 -14.99 -11.34
C GLY A 127 -7.30 -13.65 -11.58
N VAL A 128 -6.91 -12.97 -12.65
CA VAL A 128 -7.47 -11.70 -13.13
C VAL A 128 -8.99 -11.73 -13.21
N GLU A 129 -9.56 -12.86 -13.66
CA GLU A 129 -11.02 -13.06 -13.83
C GLU A 129 -11.78 -12.94 -12.51
N TYR A 130 -11.16 -13.32 -11.38
CA TYR A 130 -11.75 -13.11 -10.06
C TYR A 130 -11.92 -11.62 -9.80
N TYR A 131 -10.86 -10.83 -9.96
CA TYR A 131 -10.89 -9.39 -9.69
C TYR A 131 -11.80 -8.65 -10.67
N GLU A 132 -11.79 -9.01 -11.96
CA GLU A 132 -12.69 -8.44 -12.95
C GLU A 132 -14.16 -8.58 -12.54
N ARG A 133 -14.56 -9.79 -12.14
CA ARG A 133 -15.94 -10.06 -11.69
C ARG A 133 -16.34 -9.19 -10.50
N HIS A 134 -15.46 -9.08 -9.49
CA HIS A 134 -15.78 -8.31 -8.28
C HIS A 134 -15.77 -6.81 -8.54
N PHE A 135 -14.76 -6.29 -9.24
CA PHE A 135 -14.67 -4.85 -9.52
C PHE A 135 -15.81 -4.38 -10.41
N ALA A 136 -16.16 -5.15 -11.45
CA ALA A 136 -17.28 -4.82 -12.32
C ALA A 136 -18.61 -4.82 -11.56
N ALA A 137 -18.83 -5.80 -10.67
CA ALA A 137 -20.02 -5.85 -9.82
C ALA A 137 -20.09 -4.67 -8.84
N ILE A 138 -18.98 -4.36 -8.15
CA ILE A 138 -18.89 -3.22 -7.24
C ILE A 138 -19.18 -1.91 -7.98
N LYS A 139 -18.54 -1.66 -9.14
CA LYS A 139 -18.76 -0.44 -9.91
C LYS A 139 -20.16 -0.34 -10.51
N LYS A 140 -20.80 -1.47 -10.82
CA LYS A 140 -22.18 -1.49 -11.30
C LYS A 140 -23.16 -1.02 -10.23
N GLU A 141 -22.99 -1.46 -8.97
CA GLU A 141 -23.90 -1.12 -7.88
C GLU A 141 -23.53 0.17 -7.15
N PHE A 142 -22.22 0.45 -7.05
CA PHE A 142 -21.66 1.57 -6.30
C PHE A 142 -20.64 2.34 -7.16
N PRO A 143 -21.07 2.97 -8.28
CA PRO A 143 -20.16 3.67 -9.19
C PRO A 143 -19.39 4.83 -8.54
N GLN A 144 -19.88 5.35 -7.41
CA GLN A 144 -19.24 6.40 -6.63
C GLN A 144 -18.05 5.92 -5.78
N LEU A 145 -17.92 4.62 -5.51
CA LEU A 145 -16.82 4.11 -4.71
C LEU A 145 -15.54 4.04 -5.54
N VAL A 146 -14.48 4.64 -5.02
CA VAL A 146 -13.11 4.45 -5.52
C VAL A 146 -12.60 3.09 -5.04
N ILE A 147 -12.10 2.27 -5.96
CA ILE A 147 -11.42 1.01 -5.68
C ILE A 147 -9.91 1.33 -5.67
N HIS A 148 -9.38 1.64 -4.48
CA HIS A 148 -7.95 1.84 -4.23
C HIS A 148 -7.39 0.57 -3.60
N SER A 149 -6.90 -0.34 -4.43
CA SER A 149 -6.73 -1.75 -4.04
C SER A 149 -5.55 -2.38 -4.74
N LEU A 150 -5.11 -3.53 -4.22
CA LEU A 150 -4.05 -4.36 -4.77
C LEU A 150 -2.65 -3.69 -4.74
N GLY A 151 -1.64 -4.47 -4.38
CA GLY A 151 -0.24 -4.15 -4.52
C GLY A 151 0.40 -4.87 -5.69
N ALA A 152 1.66 -4.53 -5.99
CA ALA A 152 2.42 -5.12 -7.09
C ALA A 152 2.52 -6.66 -7.00
N SER A 153 2.60 -7.22 -5.79
CA SER A 153 2.67 -8.68 -5.59
C SER A 153 1.36 -9.39 -5.89
N GLU A 154 0.20 -8.75 -5.63
CA GLU A 154 -1.12 -9.31 -5.99
C GLU A 154 -1.30 -9.31 -7.50
N VAL A 155 -0.86 -8.23 -8.19
CA VAL A 155 -0.87 -8.16 -9.66
C VAL A 155 0.02 -9.24 -10.28
N GLU A 156 1.25 -9.39 -9.78
CA GLU A 156 2.15 -10.46 -10.24
C GLU A 156 1.55 -11.85 -10.02
N HIS A 157 0.93 -12.07 -8.85
CA HIS A 157 0.30 -13.32 -8.53
C HIS A 157 -0.88 -13.65 -9.45
N MET A 158 -1.85 -12.74 -9.60
CA MET A 158 -3.04 -12.97 -10.42
C MET A 158 -2.70 -13.14 -11.90
N ALA A 159 -1.72 -12.39 -12.41
CA ALA A 159 -1.25 -12.52 -13.78
C ALA A 159 -0.69 -13.93 -14.04
N ARG A 160 0.07 -14.47 -13.08
CA ARG A 160 0.58 -15.84 -13.15
C ARG A 160 -0.54 -16.89 -13.10
N ILE A 161 -1.56 -16.70 -12.25
CA ILE A 161 -2.69 -17.64 -12.16
C ILE A 161 -3.50 -17.66 -13.46
N SER A 162 -3.68 -16.51 -14.12
CA SER A 162 -4.40 -16.41 -15.40
C SER A 162 -3.51 -16.64 -16.63
N GLU A 163 -2.22 -16.93 -16.45
CA GLU A 163 -1.24 -17.12 -17.53
C GLU A 163 -1.16 -15.93 -18.52
N VAL A 164 -1.30 -14.69 -18.01
CA VAL A 164 -1.20 -13.44 -18.79
C VAL A 164 -0.01 -12.58 -18.38
N GLY A 165 0.33 -11.58 -19.20
CA GLY A 165 1.33 -10.57 -18.85
C GLY A 165 0.83 -9.62 -17.75
N VAL A 166 1.76 -9.05 -16.97
CA VAL A 166 1.44 -8.05 -15.92
C VAL A 166 0.73 -6.83 -16.51
N GLU A 167 1.18 -6.34 -17.67
CA GLU A 167 0.53 -5.21 -18.36
C GLU A 167 -0.92 -5.53 -18.76
N GLU A 168 -1.17 -6.74 -19.24
CA GLU A 168 -2.51 -7.21 -19.58
C GLU A 168 -3.38 -7.34 -18.33
N ALA A 169 -2.87 -7.92 -17.25
CA ALA A 169 -3.57 -8.02 -15.98
C ALA A 169 -3.99 -6.63 -15.45
N ILE A 170 -3.08 -5.66 -15.45
CA ILE A 170 -3.35 -4.26 -15.04
C ILE A 170 -4.42 -3.64 -15.94
N THR A 171 -4.30 -3.81 -17.26
CA THR A 171 -5.27 -3.26 -18.23
C THR A 171 -6.67 -3.83 -17.98
N ARG A 172 -6.76 -5.14 -17.76
CA ARG A 172 -8.00 -5.87 -17.50
C ARG A 172 -8.69 -5.44 -16.20
N ILE A 173 -7.96 -5.39 -15.08
CA ILE A 173 -8.55 -4.97 -13.80
C ILE A 173 -8.89 -3.47 -13.76
N HIS A 174 -8.13 -2.63 -14.47
CA HIS A 174 -8.47 -1.21 -14.65
C HIS A 174 -9.78 -1.08 -15.46
N ALA A 175 -9.90 -1.79 -16.58
CA ALA A 175 -11.13 -1.81 -17.37
C ALA A 175 -12.35 -2.33 -16.59
N ALA A 176 -12.13 -3.26 -15.66
CA ALA A 176 -13.17 -3.79 -14.79
C ALA A 176 -13.55 -2.86 -13.63
N GLY A 177 -12.75 -1.84 -13.32
CA GLY A 177 -13.11 -0.82 -12.34
C GLY A 177 -12.08 -0.47 -11.27
N LEU A 178 -10.85 -1.01 -11.32
CA LEU A 178 -9.79 -0.57 -10.42
C LEU A 178 -9.41 0.89 -10.73
N ASP A 179 -9.49 1.80 -9.76
CA ASP A 179 -9.16 3.23 -9.98
C ASP A 179 -7.71 3.55 -9.64
N SER A 180 -7.12 2.88 -8.64
CA SER A 180 -5.73 3.09 -8.24
C SER A 180 -5.17 1.93 -7.42
N PHE A 181 -3.84 1.82 -7.37
CA PHE A 181 -3.15 0.79 -6.60
C PHE A 181 -2.85 1.22 -5.17
N ALA A 182 -3.00 0.28 -4.24
CA ALA A 182 -2.51 0.44 -2.88
C ALA A 182 -0.98 0.31 -2.82
N GLY A 183 -0.35 1.03 -1.89
CA GLY A 183 1.12 1.04 -1.74
C GLY A 183 1.72 -0.11 -0.91
N ALA A 184 0.88 -1.02 -0.39
CA ALA A 184 1.32 -2.12 0.47
C ALA A 184 1.99 -3.26 -0.32
N GLY A 185 2.78 -4.12 0.36
CA GLY A 185 3.40 -5.31 -0.25
C GLY A 185 4.85 -5.14 -0.73
N ALA A 186 5.41 -3.94 -0.70
CA ALA A 186 6.84 -3.73 -0.94
C ALA A 186 7.72 -4.25 0.22
N GLU A 187 7.20 -4.16 1.45
CA GLU A 187 7.86 -4.48 2.71
C GLU A 187 9.25 -3.85 2.82
N LEU A 188 10.29 -4.65 2.62
CA LEU A 188 11.67 -4.20 2.51
C LEU A 188 12.19 -4.59 1.12
N LEU A 189 12.70 -3.60 0.39
CA LEU A 189 13.30 -3.80 -0.93
C LEU A 189 14.64 -4.56 -0.89
N PRO A 190 15.53 -4.33 0.10
CA PRO A 190 16.81 -5.05 0.14
C PRO A 190 16.64 -6.56 0.31
N ALA A 191 17.39 -7.34 -0.46
CA ALA A 191 17.21 -8.79 -0.55
C ALA A 191 17.36 -9.53 0.79
N ARG A 192 18.34 -9.13 1.63
CA ARG A 192 18.61 -9.78 2.92
C ARG A 192 17.40 -9.72 3.87
N PRO A 193 16.88 -8.54 4.25
CA PRO A 193 15.71 -8.48 5.10
C PRO A 193 14.46 -9.05 4.42
N ARG A 194 14.26 -8.83 3.10
CA ARG A 194 13.11 -9.38 2.37
C ARG A 194 13.03 -10.90 2.48
N LYS A 195 14.15 -11.61 2.28
CA LYS A 195 14.25 -13.08 2.46
C LYS A 195 14.10 -13.54 3.92
N ALA A 196 14.37 -12.66 4.88
CA ALA A 196 14.29 -13.01 6.30
C ALA A 196 12.86 -12.94 6.84
N ILE A 197 11.97 -12.20 6.17
CA ILE A 197 10.59 -11.94 6.60
C ILE A 197 9.54 -12.54 5.65
N ALA A 198 9.92 -12.83 4.41
CA ALA A 198 9.13 -13.60 3.46
C ALA A 198 9.23 -15.11 3.74
#